data_AF-A0A183ESW5-F1
#
_entry.id   AF-A0A183ESW5-F1
#
_cell.length_a   1.000
_cell.length_b   1.000
_cell.length_c   1.000
_cell.angle_alpha   90.00
_cell.angle_beta   90.00
_cell.angle_gamma   90.00
#
_symmetry.space_group_name_H-M   'P 1'
#
loop_
_entity.id
_entity.type
_entity.pdbx_description
1 polymer ?
#
loop_
_entity_poly.entity_id
_entity_poly.type
_entity_poly.pdbx_seq_one_letter_code
_entity_poly.pdbx_strand_id
1 'polypeptide(L)'
;MSLVESGWRQFTFFEKHNVCDPENPESKFSGLKDLKACCSASGDGFTVFGEPSGAIFKLSRNLKEYCWIAHKCSLANIALAGLILATVGVSGFHF
;
A
#
# COMPACT_ATOMS: atom_id res chain seq x y z
N MET A 1 17.30 6.31 -21.14
CA MET A 1 16.32 6.92 -22.04
C MET A 1 14.93 6.57 -21.55
N SER A 2 14.05 7.54 -21.40
CA SER A 2 12.65 7.27 -21.03
C SER A 2 11.89 6.66 -22.22
N LEU A 3 10.77 5.97 -21.94
CA LEU A 3 9.92 5.40 -23.00
C LEU A 3 9.37 6.49 -23.94
N VAL A 4 9.18 7.70 -23.40
CA VAL A 4 8.74 8.89 -24.14
C VAL A 4 9.83 9.37 -25.12
N GLU A 5 11.09 9.38 -24.69
CA GLU A 5 12.24 9.69 -25.56
C GLU A 5 12.42 8.67 -26.69
N SER A 6 11.83 7.48 -26.54
CA SER A 6 11.84 6.41 -27.55
C SER A 6 10.61 6.45 -28.47
N GLY A 7 9.82 7.53 -28.44
CA GLY A 7 8.67 7.73 -29.33
C GLY A 7 7.36 7.07 -28.88
N TRP A 8 7.32 6.45 -27.70
CA TRP A 8 6.09 5.87 -27.17
C TRP A 8 5.15 6.97 -26.67
N ARG A 9 3.88 6.89 -27.07
CA ARG A 9 2.84 7.81 -26.58
C ARG A 9 2.59 7.56 -25.09
N GLN A 10 2.81 8.58 -24.28
CA GLN A 10 2.38 8.59 -22.89
C GLN A 10 0.89 8.93 -22.84
N PHE A 11 0.08 7.97 -22.41
CA PHE A 11 -1.32 8.23 -22.09
C PHE A 11 -1.42 8.58 -20.60
N THR A 12 -1.74 9.84 -20.31
CA THR A 12 -2.01 10.29 -18.93
C THR A 12 -3.52 10.21 -18.71
N PHE A 13 -3.97 9.14 -18.06
CA PHE A 13 -5.41 8.91 -17.79
C PHE A 13 -5.91 9.59 -16.50
N PHE A 14 -5.04 10.29 -15.78
CA PHE A 14 -5.36 10.93 -14.51
C PHE A 14 -4.50 12.17 -14.29
N GLU A 15 -5.09 13.20 -13.70
CA GLU A 15 -4.34 14.34 -13.19
C GLU A 15 -3.84 14.03 -11.78
N LYS A 16 -2.55 14.28 -11.54
CA LYS A 16 -1.93 14.10 -10.23
C LYS A 16 -2.21 15.33 -9.37
N HIS A 17 -3.17 15.23 -8.45
CA HIS A 17 -3.37 16.26 -7.45
C HIS A 17 -2.48 16.00 -6.22
N ASN A 18 -1.98 17.08 -5.61
CA ASN A 18 -1.37 16.95 -4.28
C ASN A 18 -2.49 16.69 -3.28
N VAL A 19 -2.35 15.63 -2.49
CA VAL A 19 -3.26 15.35 -1.38
C VAL A 19 -2.68 16.00 -0.13
N CYS A 20 -3.45 16.88 0.51
CA CYS A 20 -3.05 17.51 1.77
C CYS A 20 -3.31 16.57 2.96
N ASP A 21 -2.54 16.75 4.02
CA ASP A 21 -2.76 16.04 5.27
C ASP A 21 -4.07 16.51 5.93
N PRO A 22 -5.01 15.61 6.30
CA PRO A 22 -6.24 15.99 6.98
C PRO A 22 -6.03 16.64 8.35
N GLU A 23 -4.93 16.32 9.04
CA GLU A 23 -4.59 16.92 10.33
C GLU A 23 -3.80 18.23 10.15
N ASN A 24 -3.15 18.42 9.01
CA ASN A 24 -2.45 19.66 8.65
C ASN A 24 -2.63 20.02 7.17
N PRO A 25 -3.70 20.76 6.81
CA PRO A 25 -4.06 21.08 5.44
C PRO A 25 -3.00 21.86 4.65
N GLU A 26 -2.09 22.56 5.34
CA GLU A 26 -0.97 23.30 4.73
C GLU A 26 0.18 22.39 4.27
N SER A 27 0.14 21.11 4.67
CA SER A 27 1.19 20.14 4.41
C SER A 27 0.72 19.04 3.46
N LYS A 28 1.64 18.49 2.66
CA LYS A 28 1.36 17.32 1.81
C LYS A 28 1.29 16.08 2.69
N PHE A 29 0.30 15.23 2.41
CA PHE A 29 0.25 13.90 3.00
C PHE A 29 1.54 13.13 2.67
N SER A 30 2.27 12.72 3.70
CA SER A 30 3.57 12.05 3.59
C SER A 30 3.47 10.54 3.83
N GLY A 31 2.28 10.05 4.15
CA GLY A 31 2.01 8.65 4.36
C GLY A 31 2.31 7.78 3.15
N LEU A 32 2.65 6.52 3.41
CA LEU A 32 3.07 5.51 2.43
C LEU A 32 4.29 5.89 1.56
N LYS A 33 5.00 7.01 1.82
CA LYS A 33 6.10 7.48 0.97
C LYS A 33 7.22 6.44 0.79
N ASP A 34 7.48 5.66 1.82
CA ASP A 34 8.53 4.63 1.84
C ASP A 34 7.95 3.20 1.72
N LEU A 35 6.66 3.07 1.39
CA LEU A 35 5.98 1.79 1.26
C LEU A 35 6.57 0.97 0.11
N LYS A 36 6.99 -0.26 0.41
CA LYS A 36 7.45 -1.25 -0.58
C LYS A 36 6.43 -2.36 -0.74
N ALA A 37 5.27 -2.03 -1.32
CA ALA A 37 4.17 -2.98 -1.45
C ALA A 37 4.50 -4.12 -2.42
N CYS A 38 4.28 -5.37 -2.00
CA CYS A 38 4.30 -6.56 -2.85
C CYS A 38 2.89 -7.05 -3.24
N CYS A 39 1.89 -6.73 -2.43
CA CYS A 39 0.49 -7.08 -2.68
C CYS A 39 -0.45 -6.00 -2.11
N SER A 40 -1.66 -5.93 -2.63
CA SER A 40 -2.68 -5.00 -2.15
C SER A 40 -4.08 -5.60 -2.29
N ALA A 41 -4.99 -5.12 -1.43
CA ALA A 41 -6.41 -5.45 -1.50
C ALA A 41 -7.23 -4.22 -1.09
N SER A 42 -8.30 -3.94 -1.82
CA SER A 42 -9.20 -2.82 -1.54
C SER A 42 -10.45 -3.32 -0.83
N GLY A 43 -10.82 -2.62 0.23
CA GLY A 43 -12.09 -2.79 0.94
C GLY A 43 -12.99 -1.56 0.78
N ASP A 44 -14.13 -1.58 1.46
CA ASP A 44 -15.01 -0.42 1.50
C ASP A 44 -14.42 0.69 2.39
N GLY A 45 -13.95 1.77 1.76
CA GLY A 45 -13.39 2.94 2.46
C GLY A 45 -11.97 2.77 3.00
N PHE A 46 -11.25 1.71 2.63
CA PHE A 46 -9.84 1.52 2.95
C PHE A 46 -9.12 0.65 1.91
N THR A 47 -7.80 0.74 1.87
CA THR A 47 -6.93 -0.16 1.13
C THR A 47 -5.91 -0.77 2.08
N VAL A 48 -5.57 -2.02 1.86
CA VAL A 48 -4.52 -2.75 2.57
C VAL A 48 -3.38 -3.01 1.61
N PHE A 49 -2.16 -2.80 2.10
CA PHE A 49 -0.91 -3.06 1.40
C PHE A 49 -0.08 -4.03 2.23
N GLY A 50 0.48 -5.02 1.57
CA GLY A 50 1.42 -5.95 2.15
C GLY A 50 2.85 -5.62 1.71
N GLU A 51 3.82 -5.71 2.62
CA GLU A 51 5.24 -5.58 2.31
C GLU A 51 5.96 -6.93 2.35
N PRO A 52 7.04 -7.11 1.55
CA PRO A 52 7.87 -8.32 1.58
C PRO A 52 8.39 -8.71 2.96
N SER A 53 8.53 -7.75 3.87
CA SER A 53 8.99 -7.94 5.25
C SER A 53 8.00 -8.71 6.13
N GLY A 54 6.76 -8.90 5.68
CA GLY A 54 5.68 -9.44 6.51
C GLY A 54 4.76 -8.40 7.12
N ALA A 55 5.05 -7.10 6.91
CA ALA A 55 4.23 -6.00 7.39
C ALA A 55 2.97 -5.80 6.54
N ILE A 56 1.91 -5.33 7.19
CA ILE A 56 0.65 -4.93 6.56
C ILE A 56 0.34 -3.49 6.96
N PHE A 57 0.04 -2.66 5.96
CA PHE A 57 -0.36 -1.27 6.10
C PHE A 57 -1.80 -1.12 5.62
N LYS A 58 -2.68 -0.62 6.49
CA LYS A 58 -4.04 -0.25 6.13
C LYS A 58 -4.13 1.27 6.06
N LEU A 59 -4.53 1.79 4.91
CA LEU A 59 -4.84 3.21 4.71
C LEU A 59 -6.35 3.39 4.58
N SER A 60 -6.94 4.19 5.46
CA SER A 60 -8.36 4.57 5.36
C SER A 60 -8.59 5.73 4.38
N ARG A 61 -9.85 5.95 3.98
CA ARG A 61 -10.25 7.10 3.15
C ARG A 61 -9.92 8.47 3.79
N ASN A 62 -9.79 8.50 5.12
CA ASN A 62 -9.44 9.70 5.88
C ASN A 62 -7.91 9.82 6.06
N LEU A 63 -7.14 9.11 5.24
CA LEU A 63 -5.69 9.04 5.28
C LEU A 63 -5.07 8.60 6.62
N LYS A 64 -5.87 7.95 7.48
CA LYS A 64 -5.33 7.31 8.70
C LYS A 64 -4.65 6.00 8.33
N GLU A 65 -3.44 5.85 8.83
CA GLU A 65 -2.59 4.68 8.65
C GLU A 65 -2.61 3.78 9.88
N TYR A 66 -2.63 2.48 9.63
CA TYR A 66 -2.44 1.46 10.65
C TYR A 66 -1.44 0.44 10.11
N CYS A 67 -0.45 0.07 10.91
CA CYS A 67 0.57 -0.90 10.53
C CYS A 67 0.65 -2.02 11.58
N TRP A 68 0.80 -3.26 11.11
CA TRP A 68 1.09 -4.41 11.95
C TRP A 68 1.89 -5.46 11.19
N ILE A 69 2.56 -6.36 11.92
CA ILE A 69 3.30 -7.47 11.33
C ILE A 69 2.41 -8.71 11.28
N ALA A 70 2.14 -9.23 10.09
CA ALA A 70 1.37 -10.47 9.91
C ALA A 70 2.28 -11.72 9.87
N HIS A 71 3.49 -11.58 9.30
CA HIS A 71 4.45 -12.68 9.17
C HIS A 71 5.85 -12.20 9.61
N LYS A 72 6.62 -13.06 10.28
CA LYS A 72 7.95 -12.68 10.80
C LYS A 72 9.04 -12.58 9.74
N CYS A 73 8.91 -13.34 8.65
CA CYS A 73 9.96 -13.43 7.64
C CYS A 73 9.52 -12.80 6.32
N SER A 74 8.37 -13.24 5.78
CA SER A 74 7.87 -12.69 4.53
C SER A 74 6.37 -12.81 4.37
N LEU A 75 5.78 -11.87 3.63
CA LEU A 75 4.41 -11.92 3.15
C LEU A 75 4.42 -12.22 1.65
N ALA A 76 3.66 -13.24 1.24
CA ALA A 76 3.52 -13.64 -0.14
C ALA A 76 2.26 -13.05 -0.77
N ASN A 77 1.14 -13.06 -0.05
CA ASN A 77 -0.13 -12.56 -0.60
C ASN A 77 -1.12 -12.17 0.50
N ILE A 78 -2.10 -11.34 0.12
CA ILE A 78 -3.26 -10.98 0.93
C ILE A 78 -4.55 -11.18 0.13
N ALA A 79 -5.63 -11.54 0.81
CA ALA A 79 -6.96 -11.58 0.24
C ALA A 79 -7.95 -10.96 1.23
N LEU A 80 -8.86 -10.14 0.72
CA LEU A 80 -9.90 -9.51 1.51
C LEU A 80 -11.27 -10.03 1.08
N ALA A 81 -12.06 -10.52 2.04
CA ALA A 81 -13.43 -10.95 1.85
C ALA A 81 -14.31 -10.28 2.91
N GLY A 82 -14.96 -9.16 2.53
CA GLY A 82 -15.70 -8.32 3.47
C GLY A 82 -14.79 -7.78 4.57
N LEU A 83 -15.02 -8.23 5.81
CA LEU A 83 -14.24 -7.84 6.99
C LEU A 83 -13.09 -8.79 7.33
N ILE A 84 -12.94 -9.87 6.57
CA ILE A 84 -11.91 -10.89 6.81
C ILE A 84 -10.72 -10.60 5.91
N LEU A 85 -9.56 -10.37 6.52
CA LEU A 85 -8.27 -10.31 5.82
C LEU A 85 -7.53 -11.63 6.04
N ALA A 86 -7.34 -12.37 4.96
CA ALA A 86 -6.47 -13.54 4.93
C ALA A 86 -5.08 -13.14 4.44
N THR A 87 -4.04 -13.66 5.10
CA THR A 87 -2.64 -13.39 4.79
C THR A 87 -1.90 -14.70 4.63
N VAL A 88 -1.01 -14.78 3.65
CA VAL A 88 -0.17 -15.96 3.41
C VAL A 88 1.28 -15.50 3.36
N GLY A 89 2.15 -16.21 4.10
CA GLY A 89 3.53 -15.82 4.25
C GLY A 89 4.31 -16.79 5.13
N VAL A 90 5.61 -16.52 5.28
CA VAL A 90 6.52 -17.32 6.09
C VAL A 90 6.63 -16.70 7.48
N SER A 91 6.18 -17.45 8.49
CA SER A 91 6.44 -17.17 9.89
C SER A 91 7.51 -18.16 10.34
N GLY A 92 8.74 -17.69 10.57
CA GLY A 92 9.86 -18.57 10.88
C GLY A 92 9.54 -19.57 12.00
N PHE A 93 9.91 -20.82 11.79
CA PHE A 93 9.91 -21.84 12.83
C PHE A 93 11.14 -21.61 13.71
N HIS A 94 10.92 -21.26 14.99
CA HIS A 94 11.93 -21.51 16.02
C HIS A 94 11.75 -22.96 16.47
N PHE A 95 12.69 -23.83 16.10
CA PHE A 95 12.93 -25.11 16.77
C PHE A 95 13.98 -24.89 17.86
#